data_AF-K1SHE9-F1
#
_entry.id   AF-K1SHE9-F1
#
_cell.length_a   1.000
_cell.length_b   1.000
_cell.length_c   1.000
_cell.angle_alpha   90.00
_cell.angle_beta   90.00
_cell.angle_gamma   90.00
#
_symmetry.space_group_name_H-M   'P 1'
#
loop_
_entity.id
_entity.type
_entity.pdbx_description
1 polymer ?
#
loop_
_entity_poly.entity_id
_entity_poly.type
_entity_poly.pdbx_seq_one_letter_code
_entity_poly.pdbx_strand_id
1 'polypeptide(L)'
;EESSKGVFDVGLFEEMGGEKEAVVKDLTLAGDMTIDAQKREDGYSLLAGSLAGEFKNGCIENCTSKVDISFADNKGICTLCLGGLVGDLDSYGSEVEVALRGKIINEGNLTVNPCSDAYIGGVIGRATNYGKIFIKENVCVENKGDLTVQWKADAQPDHSYIGGVVGLFKTNETDIEHLHNWGNIRLDTQNTSATFNIGGYVAN
;
A
#
# COMPACT_ATOMS: atom_id res chain seq x y z
N GLU A 1 -21.76 -14.92 -18.06
CA GLU A 1 -20.37 -15.21 -17.67
C GLU A 1 -20.03 -14.26 -16.55
N GLU A 2 -19.75 -14.79 -15.37
CA GLU A 2 -19.31 -13.99 -14.22
C GLU A 2 -17.93 -13.40 -14.55
N SER A 3 -17.86 -12.11 -14.86
CA SER A 3 -16.59 -11.40 -14.98
C SER A 3 -16.02 -11.21 -13.57
N SER A 4 -15.43 -12.25 -12.99
CA SER A 4 -14.62 -12.08 -11.79
C SER A 4 -13.39 -11.27 -12.19
N LYS A 5 -13.41 -9.95 -11.93
CA LYS A 5 -12.20 -9.14 -11.88
C LYS A 5 -11.24 -9.88 -10.94
N GLY A 6 -10.12 -10.39 -11.47
CA GLY A 6 -9.16 -11.14 -10.65
C GLY A 6 -8.48 -10.20 -9.65
N VAL A 7 -8.41 -10.60 -8.39
CA VAL A 7 -7.51 -9.98 -7.40
C VAL A 7 -6.18 -10.72 -7.49
N PHE A 8 -5.08 -9.96 -7.51
CA PHE A 8 -3.72 -10.48 -7.55
C PHE A 8 -2.92 -9.87 -6.41
N ASP A 9 -2.16 -10.71 -5.72
CA ASP A 9 -1.35 -10.30 -4.59
C ASP A 9 0.12 -10.53 -4.91
N VAL A 10 0.97 -9.56 -4.59
CA VAL A 10 2.40 -9.60 -4.92
C VAL A 10 3.23 -9.15 -3.72
N GLY A 11 4.16 -10.00 -3.30
CA GLY A 11 5.13 -9.73 -2.27
C GLY A 11 6.05 -10.92 -2.02
N LEU A 12 6.87 -10.87 -0.97
CA LEU A 12 7.52 -12.09 -0.46
C LEU A 12 6.47 -13.15 -0.10
N PHE A 13 5.32 -12.69 0.38
CA PHE A 13 4.11 -13.46 0.56
C PHE A 13 2.98 -12.84 -0.26
N GLU A 14 2.11 -13.66 -0.85
CA GLU A 14 0.89 -13.14 -1.50
C GLU A 14 -0.04 -12.58 -0.42
N GLU A 15 -0.44 -13.44 0.51
CA GLU A 15 -1.28 -13.11 1.67
C GLU A 15 -0.61 -13.59 2.97
N MET A 16 -0.72 -12.80 4.05
CA MET A 16 -0.29 -13.18 5.38
C MET A 16 -1.34 -12.93 6.46
N GLY A 17 -1.30 -13.78 7.50
CA GLY A 17 -2.05 -13.63 8.73
C GLY A 17 -3.41 -14.33 8.73
N GLY A 18 -4.48 -13.65 9.16
CA GLY A 18 -5.82 -14.23 9.31
C GLY A 18 -6.08 -14.79 10.72
N GLU A 19 -6.86 -15.88 10.84
CA GLU A 19 -7.28 -16.42 12.16
C GLU A 19 -6.13 -16.87 13.08
N LYS A 20 -4.92 -17.03 12.54
CA LYS A 20 -3.76 -17.57 13.27
C LYS A 20 -2.73 -16.50 13.68
N GLU A 21 -3.07 -15.21 13.57
CA GLU A 21 -2.26 -14.09 14.07
C GLU A 21 -0.76 -14.21 13.75
N ALA A 22 -0.43 -14.09 12.46
CA ALA A 22 0.97 -14.21 12.02
C ALA A 22 1.82 -13.07 12.59
N VAL A 23 3.04 -13.40 13.04
CA VAL A 23 4.03 -12.42 13.49
C VAL A 23 5.23 -12.44 12.54
N VAL A 24 5.49 -11.31 11.88
CA VAL A 24 6.70 -11.07 11.09
C VAL A 24 7.56 -10.09 11.85
N LYS A 25 8.81 -10.48 12.13
CA LYS A 25 9.71 -9.64 12.91
C LYS A 25 11.15 -9.67 12.44
N ASP A 26 11.85 -8.56 12.68
CA ASP A 26 13.29 -8.41 12.49
C ASP A 26 13.76 -8.76 11.06
N LEU A 27 12.96 -8.33 10.07
CA LEU A 27 13.16 -8.65 8.66
C LEU A 27 13.60 -7.41 7.87
N THR A 28 14.63 -7.58 7.03
CA THR A 28 15.01 -6.59 6.02
C THR A 28 14.86 -7.20 4.64
N LEU A 29 14.09 -6.55 3.78
CA LEU A 29 13.89 -6.92 2.38
C LEU A 29 14.68 -5.98 1.49
N ALA A 30 15.36 -6.51 0.48
CA ALA A 30 16.18 -5.72 -0.44
C ALA A 30 16.18 -6.35 -1.84
N GLY A 31 16.35 -5.51 -2.86
CA GLY A 31 16.27 -5.88 -4.27
C GLY A 31 15.27 -4.99 -5.00
N ASP A 32 14.93 -5.36 -6.24
CA ASP A 32 13.98 -4.60 -7.05
C ASP A 32 12.75 -5.47 -7.35
N MET A 33 11.57 -4.87 -7.33
CA MET A 33 10.32 -5.51 -7.72
C MET A 33 9.72 -4.74 -8.88
N THR A 34 9.52 -5.43 -10.01
CA THR A 34 8.84 -4.86 -11.19
C THR A 34 7.60 -5.67 -11.51
N ILE A 35 6.45 -4.99 -11.50
CA ILE A 35 5.16 -5.57 -11.82
C ILE A 35 4.71 -4.97 -13.16
N ASP A 36 4.89 -5.73 -14.23
CA ASP A 36 4.45 -5.38 -15.58
C ASP A 36 3.09 -6.00 -15.87
N ALA A 37 2.06 -5.16 -15.90
CA ALA A 37 0.69 -5.56 -16.18
C ALA A 37 0.19 -5.05 -17.55
N GLN A 38 1.07 -4.54 -18.40
CA GLN A 38 0.72 -3.88 -19.66
C GLN A 38 -0.02 -4.78 -20.66
N LYS A 39 0.08 -6.10 -20.52
CA LYS A 39 -0.57 -7.09 -21.40
C LYS A 39 -1.97 -7.50 -20.93
N ARG A 40 -2.44 -7.05 -19.77
CA ARG A 40 -3.76 -7.40 -19.27
C ARG A 40 -4.85 -6.80 -20.14
N GLU A 41 -5.96 -7.52 -20.31
CA GLU A 41 -7.07 -7.08 -21.17
C GLU A 41 -8.32 -6.72 -20.39
N ASP A 42 -8.55 -7.38 -19.26
CA ASP A 42 -9.71 -7.17 -18.40
C ASP A 42 -9.34 -6.40 -17.13
N GLY A 43 -10.32 -5.71 -16.55
CA GLY A 43 -10.15 -5.01 -15.27
C GLY A 43 -9.80 -5.99 -14.14
N TYR A 44 -8.88 -5.56 -13.27
CA TYR A 44 -8.34 -6.39 -12.19
C TYR A 44 -7.96 -5.53 -10.97
N SER A 45 -7.77 -6.18 -9.84
CA SER A 45 -7.21 -5.55 -8.64
C SER A 45 -5.82 -6.11 -8.37
N LEU A 46 -4.89 -5.25 -7.95
CA LEU A 46 -3.55 -5.65 -7.55
C LEU A 46 -3.24 -5.09 -6.16
N LEU A 47 -2.88 -5.97 -5.24
CA LEU A 47 -2.34 -5.62 -3.92
C LEU A 47 -0.85 -5.95 -3.93
N ALA A 48 0.00 -4.98 -3.64
CA ALA A 48 1.44 -5.16 -3.76
C ALA A 48 2.21 -4.49 -2.62
N GLY A 49 3.20 -5.21 -2.12
CA GLY A 49 4.20 -4.69 -1.19
C GLY A 49 5.39 -5.62 -1.07
N SER A 50 6.54 -5.11 -0.60
CA SER A 50 7.74 -5.95 -0.54
C SER A 50 7.54 -7.18 0.35
N LEU A 51 6.80 -7.01 1.45
CA LEU A 51 6.50 -8.10 2.39
C LEU A 51 5.29 -8.88 1.91
N ALA A 52 4.16 -8.21 1.69
CA ALA A 52 2.93 -8.87 1.28
C ALA A 52 2.04 -8.00 0.38
N GLY A 53 1.27 -8.65 -0.49
CA GLY A 53 0.15 -8.01 -1.17
C GLY A 53 -0.93 -7.68 -0.15
N GLU A 54 -1.34 -8.67 0.65
CA GLU A 54 -2.35 -8.53 1.69
C GLU A 54 -1.84 -9.02 3.06
N PHE A 55 -2.08 -8.24 4.11
CA PHE A 55 -1.75 -8.62 5.50
C PHE A 55 -2.97 -8.45 6.40
N LYS A 56 -3.45 -9.57 6.97
CA LYS A 56 -4.64 -9.64 7.82
C LYS A 56 -4.28 -9.98 9.24
N ASN A 57 -4.91 -9.38 10.26
CA ASN A 57 -4.98 -9.93 11.62
C ASN A 57 -3.63 -10.50 12.14
N GLY A 58 -2.69 -9.66 12.55
CA GLY A 58 -1.33 -10.11 12.90
C GLY A 58 -0.41 -9.00 13.36
N CYS A 59 0.88 -9.28 13.45
CA CYS A 59 1.89 -8.34 13.92
C CYS A 59 3.05 -8.20 12.94
N ILE A 60 3.41 -6.96 12.61
CA ILE A 60 4.66 -6.63 11.92
C ILE A 60 5.54 -5.88 12.93
N GLU A 61 6.76 -6.34 13.14
CA GLU A 61 7.69 -5.77 14.12
C GLU A 61 9.09 -5.56 13.55
N ASN A 62 9.66 -4.36 13.70
CA ASN A 62 11.06 -4.07 13.29
C ASN A 62 11.40 -4.51 11.85
N CYS A 63 10.49 -4.23 10.90
CA CYS A 63 10.66 -4.62 9.51
C CYS A 63 11.09 -3.42 8.65
N THR A 64 12.03 -3.65 7.73
CA THR A 64 12.51 -2.62 6.81
C THR A 64 12.45 -3.12 5.36
N SER A 65 11.79 -2.38 4.48
CA SER A 65 11.89 -2.56 3.03
C SER A 65 12.92 -1.61 2.47
N LYS A 66 13.84 -2.13 1.67
CA LYS A 66 14.75 -1.38 0.80
C LYS A 66 14.47 -1.67 -0.66
N VAL A 67 13.26 -2.15 -0.95
CA VAL A 67 12.89 -2.65 -2.27
C VAL A 67 12.37 -1.50 -3.11
N ASP A 68 13.02 -1.23 -4.24
CA ASP A 68 12.45 -0.33 -5.24
C ASP A 68 11.30 -1.07 -5.94
N ILE A 69 10.07 -0.57 -5.83
CA ILE A 69 8.89 -1.19 -6.43
C ILE A 69 8.41 -0.33 -7.61
N SER A 70 8.26 -0.97 -8.76
CA SER A 70 7.76 -0.36 -9.99
C SER A 70 6.52 -1.09 -10.50
N PHE A 71 5.48 -0.32 -10.85
CA PHE A 71 4.25 -0.85 -11.44
C PHE A 71 3.90 -0.10 -12.72
N ALA A 72 3.46 -0.84 -13.74
CA ALA A 72 3.01 -0.30 -15.02
C ALA A 72 1.75 -0.99 -15.57
N ASP A 73 0.66 -0.24 -15.79
CA ASP A 73 -0.54 -0.66 -16.55
C ASP A 73 -0.94 0.34 -17.64
N ASN A 74 -0.61 0.04 -18.90
CA ASN A 74 -0.86 0.94 -20.04
C ASN A 74 -2.35 1.26 -20.31
N LYS A 75 -3.27 0.45 -19.76
CA LYS A 75 -4.71 0.58 -20.03
C LYS A 75 -5.44 1.37 -18.95
N GLY A 76 -4.85 1.52 -17.76
CA GLY A 76 -5.49 2.23 -16.64
C GLY A 76 -6.78 1.54 -16.19
N ILE A 77 -6.79 0.21 -16.16
CA ILE A 77 -7.97 -0.62 -15.82
C ILE A 77 -7.81 -1.32 -14.47
N CYS A 78 -6.68 -1.09 -13.80
CA CYS A 78 -6.33 -1.64 -12.51
C CYS A 78 -6.87 -0.80 -11.33
N THR A 79 -7.42 -1.48 -10.33
CA THR A 79 -7.47 -0.95 -8.95
C THR A 79 -6.20 -1.39 -8.22
N LEU A 80 -5.34 -0.45 -7.85
CA LEU A 80 -4.03 -0.71 -7.25
C LEU A 80 -4.02 -0.33 -5.76
N CYS A 81 -3.60 -1.26 -4.90
CA CYS A 81 -3.13 -0.97 -3.55
C CYS A 81 -1.63 -1.25 -3.48
N LEU A 82 -0.80 -0.22 -3.33
CA LEU A 82 0.65 -0.36 -3.30
C LEU A 82 1.24 0.28 -2.04
N GLY A 83 1.94 -0.52 -1.24
CA GLY A 83 2.79 -0.04 -0.16
C GLY A 83 4.23 -0.47 -0.35
N GLY A 84 5.17 0.25 0.25
CA GLY A 84 6.57 -0.19 0.28
C GLY A 84 6.77 -1.50 1.04
N LEU A 85 5.91 -1.79 2.03
CA LEU A 85 5.88 -3.09 2.72
C LEU A 85 4.63 -3.89 2.41
N VAL A 86 3.44 -3.29 2.52
CA VAL A 86 2.15 -3.99 2.42
C VAL A 86 1.20 -3.28 1.47
N GLY A 87 0.61 -4.01 0.53
CA GLY A 87 -0.40 -3.44 -0.38
C GLY A 87 -1.68 -3.07 0.37
N ASP A 88 -2.29 -4.05 1.02
CA ASP A 88 -3.50 -3.90 1.80
C ASP A 88 -3.35 -4.49 3.20
N LEU A 89 -3.58 -3.66 4.21
CA LEU A 89 -3.51 -4.00 5.62
C LEU A 89 -4.93 -4.00 6.17
N ASP A 90 -5.43 -5.18 6.50
CA ASP A 90 -6.82 -5.37 6.88
C ASP A 90 -6.95 -6.04 8.26
N SER A 91 -8.02 -5.73 9.00
CA SER A 91 -8.45 -6.59 10.10
C SER A 91 -9.94 -6.84 10.10
N TYR A 92 -10.26 -8.12 10.31
CA TYR A 92 -11.60 -8.66 10.35
C TYR A 92 -11.89 -9.27 11.72
N GLY A 93 -12.98 -8.81 12.34
CA GLY A 93 -13.47 -9.28 13.63
C GLY A 93 -13.27 -8.25 14.75
N SER A 94 -14.22 -8.20 15.69
CA SER A 94 -14.22 -7.21 16.79
C SER A 94 -13.14 -7.44 17.85
N GLU A 95 -12.45 -8.59 17.82
CA GLU A 95 -11.39 -8.95 18.78
C GLU A 95 -10.04 -9.22 18.12
N VAL A 96 -9.91 -8.95 16.81
CA VAL A 96 -8.66 -9.23 16.08
C VAL A 96 -8.02 -7.93 15.63
N GLU A 97 -6.72 -7.83 15.87
CA GLU A 97 -5.95 -6.60 15.69
C GLU A 97 -4.88 -6.79 14.61
N VAL A 98 -4.54 -5.69 13.94
CA VAL A 98 -3.24 -5.56 13.27
C VAL A 98 -2.35 -4.65 14.11
N ALA A 99 -1.26 -5.21 14.60
CA ALA A 99 -0.27 -4.51 15.40
C ALA A 99 0.96 -4.18 14.56
N LEU A 100 1.34 -2.90 14.54
CA LEU A 100 2.66 -2.48 14.07
C LEU A 100 3.51 -2.22 15.32
N ARG A 101 4.72 -2.79 15.37
CA ARG A 101 5.60 -2.70 16.54
C ARG A 101 7.02 -2.25 16.19
N GLY A 102 7.62 -1.46 17.06
CA GLY A 102 8.96 -0.92 16.87
C GLY A 102 9.09 -0.13 15.56
N LYS A 103 10.08 -0.45 14.73
CA LYS A 103 10.37 0.33 13.51
C LYS A 103 9.83 -0.34 12.25
N ILE A 104 8.85 0.28 11.61
CA ILE A 104 8.30 -0.18 10.33
C ILE A 104 8.70 0.83 9.25
N ILE A 105 9.70 0.49 8.43
CA ILE A 105 10.38 1.47 7.58
C ILE A 105 10.36 1.03 6.12
N ASN A 106 9.93 1.93 5.23
CA ASN A 106 10.24 1.81 3.82
C ASN A 106 11.37 2.78 3.44
N GLU A 107 12.44 2.27 2.85
CA GLU A 107 13.55 3.05 2.28
C GLU A 107 13.59 2.95 0.74
N GLY A 108 12.86 2.00 0.15
CA GLY A 108 12.80 1.82 -1.31
C GLY A 108 11.84 2.79 -1.98
N ASN A 109 12.11 3.15 -3.23
CA ASN A 109 11.29 4.07 -4.00
C ASN A 109 10.09 3.34 -4.60
N LEU A 110 8.95 4.02 -4.68
CA LEU A 110 7.78 3.51 -5.38
C LEU A 110 7.55 4.33 -6.65
N THR A 111 7.54 3.65 -7.79
CA THR A 111 7.24 4.25 -9.10
C THR A 111 6.00 3.61 -9.69
N VAL A 112 4.95 4.40 -9.88
CA VAL A 112 3.67 3.91 -10.37
C VAL A 112 3.28 4.63 -11.65
N ASN A 113 2.99 3.83 -12.66
CA ASN A 113 2.48 4.24 -13.95
C ASN A 113 1.25 3.35 -14.25
N PRO A 114 0.29 3.85 -15.00
CA PRO A 114 -1.11 4.19 -14.65
C PRO A 114 -1.95 3.17 -13.84
N CYS A 115 -3.03 3.63 -13.18
CA CYS A 115 -4.12 2.81 -12.61
C CYS A 115 -5.45 3.62 -12.59
N SER A 116 -6.60 2.94 -12.60
CA SER A 116 -7.93 3.58 -12.52
C SER A 116 -8.25 4.01 -11.09
N ASP A 117 -7.97 3.17 -10.11
CA ASP A 117 -8.04 3.58 -8.70
C ASP A 117 -6.69 3.27 -8.08
N ALA A 118 -6.23 4.17 -7.22
CA ALA A 118 -4.89 4.09 -6.66
C ALA A 118 -4.91 4.34 -5.16
N TYR A 119 -4.42 3.40 -4.38
CA TYR A 119 -4.17 3.53 -2.94
C TYR A 119 -2.68 3.31 -2.74
N ILE A 120 -1.90 4.40 -2.75
CA ILE A 120 -0.45 4.36 -2.78
C ILE A 120 0.07 5.00 -1.50
N GLY A 121 0.79 4.21 -0.69
CA GLY A 121 1.48 4.71 0.48
C GLY A 121 2.95 4.29 0.48
N GLY A 122 3.81 5.13 1.05
CA GLY A 122 5.22 4.77 1.20
C GLY A 122 5.45 3.48 1.98
N VAL A 123 4.61 3.18 2.95
CA VAL A 123 4.72 1.93 3.73
C VAL A 123 3.54 1.00 3.45
N ILE A 124 2.31 1.54 3.48
CA ILE A 124 1.07 0.77 3.35
C ILE A 124 0.21 1.40 2.25
N GLY A 125 -0.26 0.63 1.26
CA GLY A 125 -1.14 1.16 0.21
C GLY A 125 -2.50 1.55 0.75
N ARG A 126 -3.19 0.59 1.33
CA ARG A 126 -4.48 0.78 2.00
C ARG A 126 -4.45 0.14 3.38
N ALA A 127 -5.02 0.84 4.35
CA ALA A 127 -5.29 0.33 5.68
C ALA A 127 -6.80 0.48 5.94
N THR A 128 -7.54 -0.62 5.80
CA THR A 128 -8.96 -0.68 6.13
C THR A 128 -9.15 -1.51 7.38
N ASN A 129 -10.03 -1.08 8.28
CA ASN A 129 -10.25 -1.82 9.50
C ASN A 129 -11.72 -1.89 9.91
N TYR A 130 -12.16 -3.09 10.31
CA TYR A 130 -13.40 -3.35 11.04
C TYR A 130 -13.20 -3.54 12.56
N GLY A 131 -11.95 -3.66 13.04
CA GLY A 131 -11.42 -3.63 14.42
C GLY A 131 -10.41 -2.48 14.69
N LYS A 132 -9.27 -2.74 15.37
CA LYS A 132 -8.27 -1.72 15.82
C LYS A 132 -6.87 -1.86 15.17
N ILE A 133 -6.27 -0.73 14.75
CA ILE A 133 -4.84 -0.65 14.30
C ILE A 133 -4.02 0.00 15.43
N PHE A 134 -2.94 -0.64 15.86
CA PHE A 134 -2.08 -0.14 16.94
C PHE A 134 -0.72 0.35 16.43
N ILE A 135 -0.45 1.65 16.61
CA ILE A 135 0.80 2.37 16.31
C ILE A 135 1.07 3.33 17.48
N LYS A 136 1.53 2.80 18.61
CA LYS A 136 1.65 3.57 19.86
C LYS A 136 3.02 3.41 20.53
N GLU A 137 3.39 4.33 21.41
CA GLU A 137 4.63 4.28 22.17
C GLU A 137 5.88 4.27 21.28
N ASN A 138 6.67 3.19 21.31
CA ASN A 138 7.95 3.09 20.60
C ASN A 138 7.79 2.69 19.13
N VAL A 139 6.58 2.80 18.57
CA VAL A 139 6.28 2.43 17.19
C VAL A 139 6.46 3.63 16.28
N CYS A 140 7.34 3.50 15.28
CA CYS A 140 7.52 4.49 14.23
C CYS A 140 7.25 3.85 12.87
N VAL A 141 6.29 4.39 12.13
CA VAL A 141 6.04 3.99 10.74
C VAL A 141 6.60 5.09 9.83
N GLU A 142 7.64 4.75 9.07
CA GLU A 142 8.43 5.72 8.33
C GLU A 142 8.52 5.37 6.84
N ASN A 143 8.21 6.34 5.99
CA ASN A 143 8.63 6.30 4.60
C ASN A 143 9.82 7.23 4.37
N LYS A 144 10.90 6.69 3.81
CA LYS A 144 12.11 7.43 3.41
C LYS A 144 12.34 7.41 1.91
N GLY A 145 11.74 6.46 1.19
CA GLY A 145 11.81 6.39 -0.26
C GLY A 145 10.92 7.42 -0.94
N ASP A 146 11.28 7.78 -2.17
CA ASP A 146 10.46 8.69 -2.97
C ASP A 146 9.24 7.97 -3.54
N LEU A 147 8.10 8.66 -3.55
CA LEU A 147 6.88 8.26 -4.20
C LEU A 147 6.74 9.03 -5.50
N THR A 148 6.88 8.35 -6.64
CA THR A 148 6.63 8.93 -7.95
C THR A 148 5.44 8.26 -8.59
N VAL A 149 4.41 9.05 -8.89
CA VAL A 149 3.23 8.54 -9.56
C VAL A 149 2.92 9.39 -10.80
N GLN A 150 2.81 8.71 -11.93
CA GLN A 150 2.55 9.31 -13.23
C GLN A 150 1.26 8.72 -13.80
N TRP A 151 0.25 9.58 -13.95
CA TRP A 151 -1.00 9.19 -14.59
C TRP A 151 -0.92 9.34 -16.10
N LYS A 152 -1.81 8.61 -16.77
CA LYS A 152 -2.08 8.76 -18.20
C LYS A 152 -3.28 9.68 -18.39
N ALA A 153 -3.22 10.56 -19.38
CA ALA A 153 -4.23 11.59 -19.66
C ALA A 153 -5.68 11.06 -19.81
N ASP A 154 -5.84 9.79 -20.16
CA ASP A 154 -7.11 9.10 -20.44
C ASP A 154 -7.49 8.04 -19.39
N ALA A 155 -6.74 7.89 -18.28
CA ALA A 155 -6.95 6.81 -17.31
C ALA A 155 -8.27 6.89 -16.49
N GLN A 156 -9.07 7.96 -16.68
CA GLN A 156 -10.32 8.28 -15.97
C GLN A 156 -10.42 7.69 -14.54
N PRO A 157 -9.50 8.05 -13.63
CA PRO A 157 -9.52 7.49 -12.31
C PRO A 157 -10.67 8.06 -11.47
N ASP A 158 -11.40 7.19 -10.78
CA ASP A 158 -12.52 7.63 -9.92
C ASP A 158 -11.98 8.10 -8.56
N HIS A 159 -11.06 7.35 -7.95
CA HIS A 159 -10.48 7.69 -6.65
C HIS A 159 -8.97 7.40 -6.60
N SER A 160 -8.18 8.43 -6.26
CA SER A 160 -6.74 8.29 -6.06
C SER A 160 -6.32 8.85 -4.71
N TYR A 161 -5.72 8.01 -3.87
CA TYR A 161 -5.21 8.31 -2.54
C TYR A 161 -3.70 8.08 -2.49
N ILE A 162 -2.93 9.15 -2.40
CA ILE A 162 -1.46 9.12 -2.38
C ILE A 162 -0.99 9.73 -1.05
N GLY A 163 -0.47 8.88 -0.17
CA GLY A 163 0.03 9.30 1.13
C GLY A 163 1.51 8.99 1.29
N GLY A 164 2.24 9.87 1.97
CA GLY A 164 3.66 9.64 2.25
C GLY A 164 3.92 8.35 3.02
N VAL A 165 3.04 7.96 3.95
CA VAL A 165 3.16 6.72 4.74
C VAL A 165 2.05 5.74 4.39
N VAL A 166 0.79 6.18 4.39
CA VAL A 166 -0.36 5.34 4.04
C VAL A 166 -1.20 6.01 2.97
N GLY A 167 -1.56 5.28 1.90
CA GLY A 167 -2.40 5.80 0.82
C GLY A 167 -3.79 6.15 1.32
N LEU A 168 -4.61 5.15 1.65
CA LEU A 168 -5.89 5.34 2.32
C LEU A 168 -5.88 4.75 3.72
N PHE A 169 -6.34 5.51 4.70
CA PHE A 169 -6.45 5.05 6.09
C PHE A 169 -7.88 5.19 6.60
N LYS A 170 -8.57 4.06 6.82
CA LYS A 170 -9.95 4.02 7.29
C LYS A 170 -10.11 3.01 8.42
N THR A 171 -10.47 3.50 9.61
CA THR A 171 -10.70 2.67 10.80
C THR A 171 -11.74 3.30 11.72
N ASN A 172 -12.39 2.47 12.52
CA ASN A 172 -13.36 2.89 13.54
C ASN A 172 -12.67 3.19 14.88
N GLU A 173 -11.49 2.62 15.12
CA GLU A 173 -10.67 2.85 16.31
C GLU A 173 -9.21 3.09 15.90
N THR A 174 -8.62 4.19 16.37
CA THR A 174 -7.22 4.52 16.10
C THR A 174 -6.43 4.62 17.39
N ASP A 175 -5.23 4.06 17.37
CA ASP A 175 -4.20 4.36 18.35
C ASP A 175 -2.89 4.64 17.61
N ILE A 176 -2.75 5.87 17.08
CA ILE A 176 -1.68 6.24 16.13
C ILE A 176 -0.98 7.49 16.61
N GLU A 177 0.31 7.37 16.89
CA GLU A 177 1.12 8.47 17.43
C GLU A 177 2.19 8.98 16.47
N HIS A 178 2.87 8.09 15.73
CA HIS A 178 4.10 8.44 15.01
C HIS A 178 4.15 7.90 13.57
N LEU A 179 3.72 8.73 12.62
CA LEU A 179 3.90 8.53 11.18
C LEU A 179 4.89 9.57 10.65
N HIS A 180 5.91 9.14 9.90
CA HIS A 180 6.90 10.04 9.34
C HIS A 180 7.10 9.78 7.85
N ASN A 181 6.93 10.82 7.04
CA ASN A 181 7.37 10.82 5.66
C ASN A 181 8.58 11.73 5.50
N TRP A 182 9.69 11.16 5.06
CA TRP A 182 10.94 11.84 4.75
C TRP A 182 11.21 11.93 3.24
N GLY A 183 10.59 11.04 2.46
CA GLY A 183 10.70 11.01 1.00
C GLY A 183 9.84 12.06 0.31
N ASN A 184 10.15 12.33 -0.95
CA ASN A 184 9.35 13.23 -1.78
C ASN A 184 8.10 12.51 -2.29
N ILE A 185 7.01 13.26 -2.43
CA ILE A 185 5.83 12.80 -3.17
C ILE A 185 5.77 13.62 -4.45
N ARG A 186 6.00 12.96 -5.58
CA ARG A 186 5.92 13.55 -6.91
C ARG A 186 4.72 12.98 -7.65
N LEU A 187 3.82 13.88 -8.01
CA LEU A 187 2.64 13.58 -8.79
C LEU A 187 2.74 14.25 -10.17
N ASP A 188 2.58 13.46 -11.22
CA ASP A 188 2.37 13.96 -12.57
C ASP A 188 1.00 13.48 -13.07
N THR A 189 0.01 14.38 -13.04
CA THR A 189 -1.37 14.05 -13.39
C THR A 189 -1.64 14.04 -14.89
N GLN A 190 -0.74 14.57 -15.73
CA GLN A 190 -0.93 14.67 -17.18
C GLN A 190 -2.30 15.28 -17.61
N ASN A 191 -2.85 16.20 -16.81
CA ASN A 191 -4.18 16.81 -16.98
C ASN A 191 -5.37 15.83 -16.94
N THR A 192 -5.19 14.66 -16.34
CA THR A 192 -6.28 13.69 -16.14
C THR A 192 -7.38 14.27 -15.24
N SER A 193 -8.63 14.12 -15.66
CA SER A 193 -9.80 14.54 -14.88
C SER A 193 -10.13 13.48 -13.83
N ALA A 194 -9.81 13.77 -12.56
CA ALA A 194 -10.03 12.87 -11.43
C ALA A 194 -10.00 13.58 -10.07
N THR A 195 -10.41 12.87 -9.03
CA THR A 195 -10.23 13.29 -7.64
C THR A 195 -8.94 12.71 -7.08
N PHE A 196 -8.01 13.60 -6.69
CA PHE A 196 -6.75 13.22 -6.05
C PHE A 196 -6.76 13.67 -4.59
N ASN A 197 -6.68 12.71 -3.67
CA ASN A 197 -6.42 12.95 -2.26
C ASN A 197 -4.93 12.72 -2.01
N ILE A 198 -4.22 13.77 -1.62
CA ILE A 198 -2.76 13.75 -1.45
C ILE A 198 -2.43 14.20 -0.04
N GLY A 199 -1.69 13.37 0.68
CA GLY A 199 -1.31 13.63 2.05
C GLY A 199 0.18 13.45 2.29
N GLY A 200 0.79 14.38 3.03
CA GLY A 200 2.18 14.23 3.46
C GLY A 200 2.42 12.98 4.32
N TYR A 201 1.39 12.50 5.01
CA TYR A 201 1.45 11.27 5.83
C TYR A 201 0.36 10.27 5.43
N VAL A 202 -0.89 10.75 5.35
CA VAL A 202 -2.09 9.95 5.01
C VAL A 202 -2.96 10.74 4.06
N ALA A 203 -3.48 10.10 3.00
CA ALA A 203 -4.56 10.65 2.18
C ALA A 203 -5.93 10.04 2.59
N ASN A 204 -7.00 10.83 2.51
CA ASN A 204 -8.37 10.44 2.88
C ASN A 204 -9.38 11.20 2.03
#